data_AF-A0A8T6FTV8-F1
#
_entry.id   AF-A0A8T6FTV8-F1
#
_cell.length_a   1.000
_cell.length_b   1.000
_cell.length_c   1.000
_cell.angle_alpha   90.00
_cell.angle_beta   90.00
_cell.angle_gamma   90.00
#
_symmetry.space_group_name_H-M   'P 1'
#
loop_
_entity.id
_entity.type
_entity.pdbx_description
1 polymer ?
#
loop_
_entity_poly.entity_id
_entity_poly.type
_entity_poly.pdbx_seq_one_letter_code
_entity_poly.pdbx_strand_id
1 'polypeptide(L)'
;MTALLPVALAFAIGVGGALQVAMLGALERQRAPLEAAWISGAGTVLALALILGVRGLRGDGPDLPAPLDRPWPFLLVAAPLAMSLIASARGVPPHLLLSGLLGGMFITGAAFLAPRIGVALLFSAFTAGTLSGGLVLDHIGAFGASAERATVMRLLGLLIVFVGVLIVRSR
;
A
#
# COMPACT_ATOMS: atom_id res chain seq x y z
N MET A 1 -26.20 0.60 7.13
CA MET A 1 -25.06 -0.34 6.88
C MET A 1 -24.09 0.14 5.79
N THR A 2 -24.41 1.21 5.04
CA THR A 2 -23.64 1.71 3.89
C THR A 2 -22.32 2.45 4.22
N ALA A 3 -22.15 2.95 5.46
CA ALA A 3 -20.95 3.68 5.88
C ALA A 3 -19.84 2.82 6.51
N LEU A 4 -20.12 1.57 6.89
CA LEU A 4 -19.13 0.69 7.54
C LEU A 4 -18.14 0.09 6.55
N LEU A 5 -18.62 -0.27 5.35
CA LEU A 5 -17.79 -0.92 4.33
C LEU A 5 -16.59 -0.05 3.90
N PRO A 6 -16.73 1.25 3.60
CA PRO A 6 -15.59 2.07 3.22
C PRO A 6 -14.56 2.24 4.35
N VAL A 7 -15.01 2.32 5.60
CA VAL A 7 -14.11 2.41 6.77
C VAL A 7 -13.35 1.10 6.98
N ALA A 8 -14.02 -0.04 6.84
CA ALA A 8 -13.39 -1.35 6.89
C ALA A 8 -12.37 -1.54 5.75
N LEU A 9 -12.66 -1.02 4.55
CA LEU A 9 -11.72 -1.01 3.43
C LEU A 9 -10.49 -0.13 3.71
N ALA A 10 -10.67 1.08 4.28
CA ALA A 10 -9.55 1.91 4.70
C ALA A 10 -8.64 1.20 5.71
N PHE A 11 -9.26 0.52 6.68
CA PHE A 11 -8.55 -0.29 7.66
C PHE A 11 -7.79 -1.45 7.00
N ALA A 12 -8.43 -2.20 6.10
CA ALA A 12 -7.79 -3.30 5.37
C ALA A 12 -6.61 -2.82 4.51
N ILE A 13 -6.75 -1.66 3.87
CA ILE A 13 -5.65 -1.00 3.14
C ILE A 13 -4.51 -0.65 4.10
N GLY A 14 -4.83 -0.17 5.31
CA GLY A 14 -3.85 0.07 6.38
C GLY A 14 -3.06 -1.17 6.77
N VAL A 15 -3.74 -2.30 6.95
CA VAL A 15 -3.07 -3.60 7.21
C VAL A 15 -2.13 -3.96 6.06
N GLY A 16 -2.55 -3.74 4.81
CA GLY A 16 -1.69 -3.87 3.64
C GLY A 16 -0.48 -2.91 3.65
N GLY A 17 -0.66 -1.69 4.15
CA GLY A 17 0.43 -0.73 4.37
C GLY A 17 1.46 -1.23 5.39
N ALA A 18 1.02 -1.83 6.49
CA ALA A 18 1.94 -2.47 7.45
C ALA A 18 2.75 -3.60 6.79
N LEU A 19 2.07 -4.43 6.00
CA LEU A 19 2.69 -5.51 5.25
C LEU A 19 3.75 -4.96 4.27
N GLN A 20 3.44 -3.89 3.54
CA GLN A 20 4.39 -3.21 2.65
C GLN A 20 5.64 -2.73 3.40
N VAL A 21 5.46 -2.06 4.54
CA VAL A 21 6.58 -1.54 5.35
C VAL A 21 7.43 -2.68 5.90
N ALA A 22 6.81 -3.77 6.38
CA ALA A 22 7.53 -4.94 6.86
C ALA A 22 8.35 -5.64 5.76
N MET A 23 7.78 -5.74 4.55
CA MET A 23 8.48 -6.29 3.38
C MET A 23 9.62 -5.39 2.94
N LEU A 24 9.44 -4.07 3.01
CA LEU A 24 10.50 -3.10 2.72
C LEU A 24 11.65 -3.25 3.73
N GLY A 25 11.36 -3.34 5.02
CA GLY A 25 12.39 -3.60 6.04
C GLY A 25 13.10 -4.95 5.84
N ALA A 26 12.43 -5.95 5.26
CA ALA A 26 13.07 -7.21 4.87
C ALA A 26 13.97 -7.08 3.63
N LEU A 27 13.60 -6.25 2.66
CA LEU A 27 14.44 -5.89 1.50
C LEU A 27 15.71 -5.16 1.94
N GLU A 28 15.63 -4.27 2.92
CA GLU A 28 16.78 -3.54 3.48
C GLU A 28 17.81 -4.47 4.15
N ARG A 29 17.39 -5.64 4.64
CA ARG A 29 18.34 -6.65 5.15
C ARG A 29 19.20 -7.28 4.06
N GLN A 30 18.82 -7.15 2.79
CA GLN A 30 19.51 -7.76 1.65
C GLN A 30 20.12 -6.73 0.68
N ARG A 31 19.58 -5.51 0.65
CA ARG A 31 19.98 -4.43 -0.27
C ARG A 31 20.08 -3.11 0.48
N ALA A 32 20.79 -2.15 -0.12
CA ALA A 32 20.86 -0.80 0.43
C ALA A 32 19.45 -0.18 0.59
N PRO A 33 19.20 0.67 1.60
CA PRO A 33 17.89 1.26 1.84
C PRO A 33 17.27 1.94 0.62
N LEU A 34 18.08 2.68 -0.14
CA LEU A 34 17.64 3.35 -1.36
C LEU A 34 17.27 2.35 -2.48
N GLU A 35 17.96 1.21 -2.58
CA GLU A 35 17.61 0.17 -3.56
C GLU A 35 16.30 -0.52 -3.20
N ALA A 36 16.08 -0.82 -1.93
CA ALA A 36 14.83 -1.39 -1.43
C ALA A 36 13.65 -0.45 -1.73
N ALA A 37 13.82 0.83 -1.41
CA ALA A 37 12.84 1.88 -1.72
C ALA A 37 12.59 2.00 -3.23
N TRP A 38 13.65 1.94 -4.06
CA TRP A 38 13.52 1.95 -5.51
C TRP A 38 12.69 0.78 -6.03
N ILE A 39 12.98 -0.46 -5.60
CA ILE A 39 12.25 -1.66 -6.02
C ILE A 39 10.76 -1.53 -5.66
N SER A 40 10.44 -1.13 -4.43
CA SER A 40 9.05 -0.97 -4.01
C SER A 40 8.34 0.20 -4.71
N GLY A 41 9.04 1.33 -4.89
CA GLY A 41 8.52 2.50 -5.57
C GLY A 41 8.25 2.24 -7.05
N ALA A 42 9.23 1.69 -7.76
CA ALA A 42 9.09 1.28 -9.16
C ALA A 42 7.94 0.28 -9.33
N GLY A 43 7.79 -0.68 -8.41
CA GLY A 43 6.67 -1.62 -8.40
C GLY A 43 5.31 -0.93 -8.29
N THR A 44 5.22 0.10 -7.45
CA THR A 44 4.00 0.91 -7.28
C THR A 44 3.63 1.65 -8.56
N VAL A 45 4.59 2.35 -9.15
CA VAL A 45 4.36 3.12 -10.38
C VAL A 45 4.03 2.19 -11.54
N LEU A 46 4.74 1.07 -11.67
CA LEU A 46 4.45 0.05 -12.69
C LEU A 46 3.03 -0.50 -12.52
N ALA A 47 2.59 -0.81 -11.31
CA ALA A 47 1.25 -1.32 -11.05
C ALA A 47 0.17 -0.34 -11.55
N LEU A 48 0.31 0.94 -11.22
CA LEU A 48 -0.61 1.98 -11.66
C LEU A 48 -0.58 2.16 -13.19
N ALA A 49 0.62 2.20 -13.78
CA ALA A 49 0.80 2.33 -15.22
C ALA A 49 0.16 1.16 -15.99
N LEU A 50 0.32 -0.07 -15.51
CA LEU A 50 -0.32 -1.25 -16.10
C LEU A 50 -1.84 -1.22 -15.96
N ILE A 51 -2.36 -0.84 -14.79
CA ILE A 51 -3.82 -0.71 -14.58
C ILE A 51 -4.41 0.30 -15.56
N LEU A 52 -3.80 1.49 -15.68
CA LEU A 52 -4.27 2.54 -16.59
C LEU A 52 -4.11 2.16 -18.07
N GLY A 53 -2.98 1.54 -18.44
CA GLY A 53 -2.74 1.06 -19.79
C GLY A 53 -3.73 -0.02 -20.21
N VAL A 54 -3.98 -1.03 -19.37
CA VAL A 54 -4.95 -2.09 -19.63
C VAL A 54 -6.38 -1.54 -19.71
N ARG A 55 -6.74 -0.58 -18.84
CA ARG A 55 -8.04 0.10 -18.92
C ARG A 55 -8.21 0.84 -20.24
N GLY A 56 -7.18 1.57 -20.68
CA GLY A 56 -7.19 2.23 -21.99
C GLY A 56 -7.32 1.26 -23.17
N LEU A 57 -6.71 0.07 -23.10
CA LEU A 57 -6.86 -0.96 -24.13
C LEU A 57 -8.26 -1.60 -24.16
N ARG A 58 -8.98 -1.58 -23.04
CA ARG A 58 -10.36 -2.09 -22.92
C ARG A 58 -11.43 -1.08 -23.37
N GLY A 59 -11.03 0.13 -23.74
CA GLY A 59 -11.94 1.22 -24.11
C GLY A 59 -12.38 2.11 -22.94
N ASP A 60 -12.10 1.71 -21.70
CA ASP A 60 -12.35 2.50 -20.48
C ASP A 60 -11.14 3.39 -20.13
N GLY A 61 -10.69 4.18 -21.10
CA GLY A 61 -9.53 5.07 -20.97
C GLY A 61 -9.66 6.04 -19.79
N PRO A 62 -8.55 6.46 -19.17
CA PRO A 62 -8.61 7.47 -18.13
C PRO A 62 -9.05 8.82 -18.72
N ASP A 63 -9.92 9.53 -18.00
CA ASP A 63 -10.39 10.88 -18.35
C ASP A 63 -9.31 11.94 -18.10
N LEU A 64 -8.19 11.83 -18.82
CA LEU A 64 -7.04 12.71 -18.72
C LEU A 64 -6.91 13.56 -20.00
N PRO A 65 -6.34 14.77 -19.92
CA PRO A 65 -6.07 15.59 -21.10
C PRO A 65 -5.16 14.86 -22.09
N ALA A 66 -5.42 15.02 -23.39
CA ALA A 66 -4.56 14.44 -24.42
C ALA A 66 -3.10 14.91 -24.25
N PRO A 67 -2.10 14.01 -24.36
CA PRO A 67 -2.16 12.63 -24.88
C PRO A 67 -2.36 11.52 -23.82
N LEU A 68 -2.61 11.87 -22.55
CA LEU A 68 -2.74 10.91 -21.43
C LEU A 68 -4.08 10.16 -21.41
N ASP A 69 -4.99 10.51 -22.31
CA ASP A 69 -6.23 9.78 -22.62
C ASP A 69 -5.96 8.41 -23.27
N ARG A 70 -4.85 8.31 -24.01
CA ARG A 70 -4.49 7.09 -24.76
C ARG A 70 -3.72 6.09 -23.88
N PRO A 71 -3.72 4.79 -24.22
CA PRO A 71 -2.99 3.77 -23.44
C PRO A 71 -1.46 3.83 -23.60
N TRP A 72 -0.96 4.37 -24.73
CA TRP A 72 0.47 4.31 -25.06
C TRP A 72 1.42 5.02 -24.07
N PRO A 73 1.09 6.18 -23.46
CA PRO A 73 2.01 6.83 -22.51
C PRO A 73 2.24 5.97 -21.27
N PHE A 74 1.19 5.28 -20.79
CA PHE A 74 1.30 4.37 -19.65
C PHE A 74 2.16 3.15 -19.99
N LEU A 75 2.03 2.61 -21.21
CA LEU A 75 2.87 1.50 -21.67
C LEU A 75 4.33 1.92 -21.85
N LEU A 76 4.58 3.14 -22.34
CA LEU A 76 5.94 3.70 -22.44
C LEU A 76 6.59 3.92 -21.08
N VAL A 77 5.83 4.22 -20.03
CA VAL A 77 6.33 4.30 -18.66
C VAL A 77 6.50 2.90 -18.05
N ALA A 78 5.57 1.99 -18.31
CA ALA A 78 5.59 0.63 -17.79
C ALA A 78 6.78 -0.17 -18.32
N ALA A 79 7.15 -0.05 -19.59
CA ALA A 79 8.25 -0.81 -20.20
C ALA A 79 9.62 -0.62 -19.51
N PRO A 80 10.15 0.61 -19.32
CA PRO A 80 11.41 0.83 -18.63
C PRO A 80 11.34 0.49 -17.14
N LEU A 81 10.19 0.72 -16.48
CA LEU A 81 10.00 0.33 -15.08
C LEU A 81 10.01 -1.19 -14.90
N ALA A 82 9.35 -1.92 -15.79
CA ALA A 82 9.36 -3.38 -15.79
C ALA A 82 10.78 -3.90 -16.04
N MET A 83 11.51 -3.31 -16.98
CA MET A 83 12.91 -3.67 -17.23
C MET A 83 13.80 -3.41 -16.00
N SER A 84 13.66 -2.24 -15.37
CA SER A 84 14.37 -1.88 -14.14
C SER A 84 14.04 -2.87 -13.02
N LEU A 85 12.77 -3.20 -12.82
CA LEU A 85 12.34 -4.18 -11.81
C LEU A 85 12.87 -5.58 -12.07
N ILE A 86 12.85 -6.06 -13.32
CA ILE A 86 13.40 -7.36 -13.68
C ILE A 86 14.90 -7.41 -13.41
N ALA A 87 15.62 -6.33 -13.71
CA ALA A 87 17.05 -6.21 -13.41
C ALA A 87 17.31 -6.19 -11.88
N SER A 88 16.53 -5.41 -11.14
CA SER A 88 16.64 -5.26 -9.67
C SER A 88 16.05 -6.43 -8.88
N ALA A 89 15.20 -7.27 -9.47
CA ALA A 89 14.62 -8.45 -8.84
C ALA A 89 15.60 -9.61 -8.69
N ARG A 90 16.76 -9.55 -9.37
CA ARG A 90 17.79 -10.60 -9.26
C ARG A 90 18.25 -10.74 -7.81
N GLY A 91 18.14 -11.95 -7.26
CA GLY A 91 18.52 -12.25 -5.88
C GLY A 91 17.52 -11.80 -4.81
N VAL A 92 16.38 -11.21 -5.19
CA VAL A 92 15.32 -10.81 -4.26
C VAL A 92 14.25 -11.90 -4.21
N PRO A 93 13.81 -12.35 -3.02
CA PRO A 93 12.69 -13.26 -2.90
C PRO A 93 11.43 -12.71 -3.57
N PRO A 94 10.71 -13.51 -4.39
CA PRO A 94 9.62 -13.00 -5.23
C PRO A 94 8.45 -12.44 -4.42
N HIS A 95 8.23 -12.94 -3.21
CA HIS A 95 7.18 -12.41 -2.33
C HIS A 95 7.46 -10.95 -1.95
N LEU A 96 8.72 -10.54 -1.74
CA LEU A 96 9.08 -9.16 -1.37
C LEU A 96 8.79 -8.15 -2.49
N LEU A 97 8.78 -8.58 -3.75
CA LEU A 97 8.43 -7.73 -4.89
C LEU A 97 6.96 -7.28 -4.88
N LEU A 98 6.09 -7.98 -4.13
CA LEU A 98 4.68 -7.60 -3.98
C LEU A 98 4.51 -6.31 -3.15
N SER A 99 5.57 -5.82 -2.47
CA SER A 99 5.51 -4.57 -1.70
C SER A 99 5.09 -3.38 -2.57
N GLY A 100 5.49 -3.36 -3.84
CA GLY A 100 5.08 -2.31 -4.78
C GLY A 100 3.59 -2.35 -5.13
N LEU A 101 2.99 -3.53 -5.22
CA LEU A 101 1.54 -3.65 -5.47
C LEU A 101 0.71 -3.10 -4.30
N LEU A 102 1.17 -3.33 -3.07
CA LEU A 102 0.52 -2.81 -1.86
C LEU A 102 0.51 -1.27 -1.83
N GLY A 103 1.58 -0.63 -2.31
CA GLY A 103 1.66 0.82 -2.44
C GLY A 103 0.65 1.36 -3.47
N GLY A 104 0.51 0.67 -4.60
CA GLY A 104 -0.50 1.00 -5.62
C GLY A 104 -1.92 0.85 -5.10
N MET A 105 -2.17 -0.19 -4.29
CA MET A 105 -3.46 -0.41 -3.62
C MET A 105 -3.79 0.73 -2.66
N PHE A 106 -2.82 1.25 -1.90
CA PHE A 106 -3.03 2.40 -1.03
C PHE A 106 -3.40 3.66 -1.81
N ILE A 107 -2.62 4.04 -2.82
CA ILE A 107 -2.87 5.26 -3.61
C ILE A 107 -4.25 5.18 -4.28
N THR A 108 -4.55 4.04 -4.91
CA THR A 108 -5.83 3.83 -5.60
C THR A 108 -7.00 3.81 -4.61
N GLY A 109 -6.86 3.07 -3.51
CA GLY A 109 -7.88 2.97 -2.48
C GLY A 109 -8.15 4.30 -1.78
N ALA A 110 -7.11 5.06 -1.47
CA ALA A 110 -7.23 6.40 -0.91
C ALA A 110 -7.98 7.34 -1.86
N ALA A 111 -7.68 7.32 -3.16
CA ALA A 111 -8.40 8.11 -4.16
C ALA A 111 -9.90 7.77 -4.24
N PHE A 112 -10.26 6.49 -4.10
CA PHE A 112 -11.67 6.06 -4.10
C PHE A 112 -12.41 6.32 -2.78
N LEU A 113 -11.73 6.20 -1.63
CA LEU A 113 -12.36 6.29 -0.32
C LEU A 113 -12.37 7.73 0.23
N ALA A 114 -11.37 8.55 -0.06
CA ALA A 114 -11.30 9.94 0.39
C ALA A 114 -12.59 10.74 0.11
N PRO A 115 -13.18 10.73 -1.10
CA PRO A 115 -14.42 11.46 -1.36
C PRO A 115 -15.66 10.83 -0.69
N ARG A 116 -15.58 9.57 -0.22
CA ARG A 116 -16.72 8.84 0.38
C ARG A 116 -16.82 8.99 1.88
N ILE A 117 -15.69 9.01 2.58
CA ILE A 117 -15.63 9.04 4.06
C ILE A 117 -14.87 10.25 4.61
N GLY A 118 -14.28 11.07 3.76
CA GLY A 118 -13.44 12.20 4.15
C GLY A 118 -12.01 11.79 4.49
N VAL A 119 -11.10 12.75 4.35
CA VAL A 119 -9.66 12.56 4.54
C VAL A 119 -9.32 12.17 5.98
N ALA A 120 -9.96 12.81 6.96
CA ALA A 120 -9.72 12.53 8.38
C ALA A 120 -10.02 11.07 8.72
N LEU A 121 -11.23 10.58 8.39
CA LEU A 121 -11.63 9.21 8.72
C LEU A 121 -10.83 8.17 7.92
N LEU A 122 -10.48 8.46 6.66
CA LEU A 122 -9.60 7.61 5.85
C LEU A 122 -8.25 7.40 6.54
N PHE A 123 -7.54 8.48 6.90
CA PHE A 123 -6.20 8.37 7.50
C PHE A 123 -6.24 7.82 8.93
N SER A 124 -7.29 8.11 9.70
CA SER A 124 -7.46 7.51 11.03
C SER A 124 -7.66 5.99 10.91
N ALA A 125 -8.57 5.53 10.03
CA ALA A 125 -8.83 4.10 9.83
C ALA A 125 -7.63 3.38 9.21
N PHE A 126 -6.95 4.00 8.24
CA PHE A 126 -5.70 3.51 7.67
C PHE A 126 -4.63 3.34 8.75
N THR A 127 -4.39 4.35 9.57
CA THR A 127 -3.41 4.29 10.66
C THR A 127 -3.75 3.19 11.67
N ALA A 128 -5.03 3.04 12.03
CA ALA A 128 -5.47 1.94 12.89
C ALA A 128 -5.17 0.57 12.27
N GLY A 129 -5.41 0.41 10.97
CA GLY A 129 -5.07 -0.79 10.21
C GLY A 129 -3.57 -1.06 10.20
N THR A 130 -2.76 -0.03 9.91
CA THR A 130 -1.31 -0.13 9.87
C THR A 130 -0.72 -0.52 11.22
N LEU A 131 -1.19 0.07 12.32
CA LEU A 131 -0.74 -0.27 13.66
C LEU A 131 -1.19 -1.68 14.08
N SER A 132 -2.41 -2.08 13.75
CA SER A 132 -2.92 -3.43 14.00
C SER A 132 -2.08 -4.47 13.25
N GLY A 133 -1.86 -4.25 11.95
CA GLY A 133 -1.05 -5.13 11.11
C GLY A 133 0.40 -5.19 11.57
N GLY A 134 1.00 -4.04 11.91
CA GLY A 134 2.36 -3.96 12.43
C GLY A 134 2.53 -4.74 13.72
N LEU A 135 1.58 -4.62 14.66
CA LEU A 135 1.62 -5.39 15.91
C LEU A 135 1.58 -6.90 15.67
N VAL A 136 0.73 -7.36 14.75
CA VAL A 136 0.64 -8.79 14.39
C VAL A 136 1.94 -9.26 13.73
N LEU A 137 2.47 -8.48 12.79
CA LEU A 137 3.69 -8.81 12.06
C LEU A 137 4.93 -8.84 12.97
N ASP A 138 5.04 -7.87 13.89
CA ASP A 138 6.07 -7.83 14.92
C ASP A 138 5.97 -9.05 15.85
N HIS A 139 4.74 -9.43 16.23
CA HIS A 139 4.52 -10.54 17.14
C HIS A 139 4.96 -11.88 16.58
N ILE A 140 4.72 -12.11 15.28
CA ILE A 140 5.11 -13.36 14.60
C ILE A 140 6.55 -13.32 14.06
N GLY A 141 7.25 -12.18 14.16
CA GLY A 141 8.59 -12.02 13.57
C GLY A 141 8.59 -12.10 12.04
N ALA A 142 7.57 -11.52 11.40
CA ALA A 142 7.36 -11.66 9.96
C ALA A 142 8.60 -11.24 9.13
N PHE A 143 8.80 -11.94 8.00
CA PHE A 143 9.89 -11.70 7.04
C PHE A 143 11.32 -11.83 7.61
N GLY A 144 11.50 -12.46 8.77
CA GLY A 144 12.80 -12.57 9.44
C GLY A 144 13.11 -11.41 10.39
N ALA A 145 12.09 -10.67 10.82
CA ALA A 145 12.22 -9.74 11.94
C ALA A 145 12.35 -10.49 13.27
N SER A 146 13.00 -9.87 14.25
CA SER A 146 12.99 -10.40 15.62
C SER A 146 11.57 -10.35 16.17
N ALA A 147 11.00 -11.50 16.49
CA ALA A 147 9.68 -11.57 17.10
C ALA A 147 9.68 -10.82 18.43
N GLU A 148 8.84 -9.79 18.54
CA GLU A 148 8.69 -9.00 19.76
C GLU A 148 7.33 -9.32 20.39
N ARG A 149 7.30 -9.58 21.70
CA ARG A 149 6.02 -9.84 22.38
C ARG A 149 5.18 -8.57 22.40
N ALA A 150 3.92 -8.68 22.00
CA ALA A 150 2.97 -7.59 22.14
C ALA A 150 2.84 -7.23 23.63
N THR A 151 3.30 -6.04 24.00
CA THR A 151 3.20 -5.54 25.37
C THR A 151 1.78 -5.02 25.63
N VAL A 152 1.37 -5.04 26.89
CA VAL A 152 0.08 -4.44 27.31
C VAL A 152 0.01 -2.97 26.88
N MET A 153 1.13 -2.24 26.91
CA MET A 153 1.19 -0.84 26.46
C MET A 153 0.94 -0.68 24.96
N ARG A 154 1.48 -1.57 24.11
CA ARG A 154 1.18 -1.57 22.66
C ARG A 154 -0.30 -1.85 22.40
N LEU A 155 -0.90 -2.78 23.14
CA LEU A 155 -2.33 -3.08 23.04
C LEU A 155 -3.21 -1.91 23.50
N LEU A 156 -2.86 -1.24 24.61
CA LEU A 156 -3.55 -0.04 25.08
C LEU A 156 -3.44 1.11 24.09
N GLY A 157 -2.24 1.35 23.53
CA GLY A 157 -2.05 2.35 22.47
C GLY A 157 -2.92 2.07 21.25
N LEU A 158 -2.99 0.81 20.81
CA LEU A 158 -3.86 0.41 19.72
C LEU A 158 -5.35 0.66 20.04
N LEU A 159 -5.79 0.34 21.26
CA LEU A 159 -7.15 0.62 21.72
C LEU A 159 -7.48 2.12 21.67
N ILE A 160 -6.56 2.99 22.09
CA ILE A 160 -6.72 4.45 22.02
C ILE A 160 -6.90 4.90 20.57
N VAL A 161 -6.14 4.34 19.63
CA VAL A 161 -6.30 4.66 18.19
C VAL A 161 -7.68 4.25 17.69
N PHE A 162 -8.19 3.07 18.05
CA PHE A 162 -9.54 2.65 17.70
C PHE A 162 -10.61 3.59 18.27
N VAL A 163 -10.47 4.04 19.52
CA VAL A 163 -11.35 5.04 20.12
C VAL A 163 -11.30 6.35 19.32
N GLY A 164 -10.10 6.80 18.93
CA GLY A 164 -9.93 7.95 18.05
C GLY A 164 -10.68 7.82 16.73
N VAL A 165 -10.59 6.66 16.05
CA VAL A 165 -11.34 6.39 14.81
C VAL A 165 -12.85 6.47 15.05
N LEU A 166 -13.35 5.90 16.15
CA LEU A 166 -14.78 5.94 16.48
C LEU A 166 -15.28 7.37 16.71
N ILE A 167 -14.49 8.21 17.38
CA ILE A 167 -14.81 9.63 17.60
C ILE A 167 -14.80 10.41 16.29
N VAL A 168 -13.83 10.17 15.41
CA VAL A 168 -13.78 10.83 14.09
C VAL A 168 -14.99 10.42 13.24
N ARG A 169 -15.41 9.16 13.34
CA ARG A 169 -16.58 8.63 12.62
C ARG A 169 -17.91 9.14 13.16
N SER A 170 -18.01 9.54 14.43
CA SER A 170 -19.27 10.00 15.02
C SER A 170 -19.71 11.40 14.58
N ARG A 171 -18.96 12.04 13.68
CA ARG A 171 -19.35 13.28 12.98
C ARG A 171 -20.00 12.97 11.65
#